data_AF-A0A8S2XMW3-F1
#
_entry.id   AF-A0A8S2XMW3-F1
#
_cell.length_a   1.000
_cell.length_b   1.000
_cell.length_c   1.000
_cell.angle_alpha   90.00
_cell.angle_beta   90.00
_cell.angle_gamma   90.00
#
_symmetry.space_group_name_H-M   'P 1'
#
loop_
_entity.id
_entity.type
_entity.pdbx_description
1 polymer ?
#
loop_
_entity_poly.entity_id
_entity_poly.type
_entity_poly.pdbx_seq_one_letter_code
_entity_poly.pdbx_strand_id
1 'polypeptide(L)' 'ILTPHAIRIQTQPRHVPGIVDVTLSYKGKQICRDCPGRFAYINMQEPNIDYCFQRLHKMIPKHPGDPERLSKVA' A
#
# COMPACT_ATOMS: atom_id res chain seq x y z
N ILE A 1 -7.73 10.19 10.30
CA ILE A 1 -9.13 10.29 9.83
C ILE A 1 -9.10 10.37 8.31
N LEU A 2 -9.93 9.60 7.60
CA LEU A 2 -10.11 9.73 6.16
C LEU A 2 -11.24 10.73 5.87
N THR A 3 -11.15 11.44 4.76
CA THR A 3 -12.12 12.47 4.34
C THR A 3 -12.77 12.07 3.01
N PRO A 4 -13.85 12.73 2.58
CA PRO A 4 -14.44 12.49 1.25
C PRO A 4 -13.47 12.68 0.08
N HIS A 5 -12.31 13.33 0.31
CA HIS A 5 -11.28 13.60 -0.69
C HIS A 5 -10.01 12.76 -0.49
N ALA A 6 -10.03 11.77 0.42
CA ALA A 6 -8.88 10.94 0.72
C ALA A 6 -9.25 9.46 0.80
N ILE A 7 -8.56 8.64 0.00
CA ILE A 7 -8.72 7.18 -0.01
C ILE A 7 -7.39 6.55 0.40
N ARG A 8 -7.40 5.65 1.39
CA ARG A 8 -6.24 4.83 1.74
C ARG A 8 -6.39 3.47 1.06
N ILE A 9 -5.36 3.08 0.31
CA ILE A 9 -5.26 1.76 -0.31
C ILE A 9 -3.96 1.07 0.12
N GLN A 10 -3.92 -0.24 -0.06
CA GLN A 10 -2.69 -1.01 0.02
C GLN A 10 -2.32 -1.49 -1.38
N THR A 11 -1.08 -1.23 -1.78
CA THR A 11 -0.57 -1.62 -3.09
C THR A 11 -0.39 -3.14 -3.16
N GLN A 12 -0.73 -3.72 -4.31
CA GLN A 12 -0.50 -5.14 -4.57
C GLN A 12 0.98 -5.37 -4.91
N PRO A 13 1.59 -6.50 -4.50
CA PRO A 13 2.91 -6.87 -4.95
C PRO A 13 2.95 -6.99 -6.49
N ARG A 14 4.03 -6.50 -7.10
CA ARG A 14 4.25 -6.59 -8.55
C ARG A 14 5.69 -6.99 -8.80
N HIS A 15 5.90 -8.01 -9.63
CA HIS A 15 7.23 -8.52 -9.94
C HIS A 15 8.00 -7.61 -10.92
N VAL A 16 7.29 -6.96 -11.83
CA VAL A 16 7.89 -6.09 -12.85
C VAL A 16 7.84 -4.64 -12.38
N PRO A 17 8.99 -3.93 -12.29
CA PRO A 17 9.01 -2.50 -11.99
C PRO A 17 8.38 -1.69 -13.14
N GLY A 18 8.00 -0.45 -12.85
CA GLY A 18 7.43 0.48 -13.83
C GLY A 18 6.23 1.26 -13.31
N ILE A 19 5.80 2.24 -14.11
CA ILE A 19 4.65 3.08 -13.81
C ILE A 19 3.36 2.35 -14.21
N VAL A 20 2.34 2.45 -13.37
CA VAL A 20 0.98 1.99 -13.65
C VAL A 20 -0.01 3.13 -13.52
N ASP A 21 -1.04 3.08 -14.34
CA ASP A 21 -2.19 3.97 -14.26
C ASP A 21 -3.15 3.50 -13.16
N VAL A 22 -3.61 4.44 -12.35
CA VAL A 22 -4.52 4.25 -11.22
C VAL A 22 -5.84 4.91 -11.57
N THR A 23 -6.87 4.08 -11.76
CA THR A 23 -8.24 4.49 -12.04
C THR A 23 -9.16 4.08 -10.89
N LEU A 24 -10.31 4.75 -10.76
CA LEU A 24 -11.34 4.34 -9.80
C LEU A 24 -12.42 3.50 -10.52
N SER A 25 -13.03 2.57 -9.79
CA SER A 25 -14.15 1.78 -10.28
C SER A 25 -15.22 1.66 -9.22
N TYR A 26 -16.48 1.89 -9.59
CA TYR A 26 -17.63 1.69 -8.72
C TYR A 26 -18.78 1.07 -9.52
N LYS A 27 -19.29 -0.07 -9.06
CA LYS A 27 -20.38 -0.83 -9.72
C LYS A 27 -20.12 -1.07 -11.22
N GLY A 28 -18.88 -1.42 -11.57
CA GLY A 28 -18.47 -1.71 -12.95
C GLY A 28 -18.22 -0.47 -13.83
N LYS A 29 -18.53 0.74 -13.36
CA LYS A 29 -18.19 1.98 -14.07
C LYS A 29 -16.79 2.43 -13.68
N GLN A 30 -15.90 2.54 -14.67
CA GLN A 30 -14.58 3.12 -14.49
C GLN A 30 -14.62 4.65 -14.56
N ILE A 31 -13.78 5.29 -13.76
CA ILE A 31 -13.67 6.73 -13.58
C ILE A 31 -12.18 7.10 -13.69
N CYS A 32 -11.88 8.31 -14.18
CA CYS A 32 -10.51 8.80 -14.42
C CYS A 32 -9.73 8.01 -15.48
N ARG A 33 -10.39 7.42 -16.48
CA ARG A 33 -9.70 6.76 -17.60
C ARG A 33 -8.83 7.72 -18.41
N ASP A 34 -9.31 8.93 -18.65
CA ASP A 34 -8.61 9.93 -19.47
C ASP A 34 -7.63 10.79 -18.66
N CYS A 35 -7.65 10.68 -17.33
CA CYS A 35 -6.74 11.35 -16.40
C CYS A 35 -6.42 10.45 -15.20
N PRO A 36 -5.71 9.32 -15.42
CA PRO A 36 -5.39 8.39 -14.35
C PRO A 36 -4.36 8.98 -13.40
N GLY A 37 -4.42 8.56 -12.13
CA GLY A 37 -3.30 8.73 -11.22
C GLY A 37 -2.12 7.86 -11.67
N ARG A 38 -0.90 8.20 -11.30
CA ARG A 38 0.28 7.40 -11.64
C ARG A 38 0.94 6.87 -10.38
N PHE A 39 1.24 5.57 -10.37
CA PHE A 39 1.98 4.93 -9.30
C PHE A 39 3.17 4.17 -9.86
N ALA A 40 4.37 4.35 -9.28
CA ALA A 40 5.59 3.69 -9.74
C ALA A 40 5.97 2.52 -8.83
N TYR A 41 6.08 1.33 -9.41
CA TYR A 41 6.75 0.20 -8.78
C TYR A 41 8.25 0.31 -9.04
N ILE A 42 9.02 0.60 -7.99
CA ILE A 42 10.48 0.64 -8.05
C ILE A 42 11.05 -0.65 -7.49
N ASN A 43 12.14 -1.13 -8.09
CA ASN A 43 12.85 -2.28 -7.55
C ASN A 43 13.64 -1.82 -6.32
N MET A 44 13.43 -2.46 -5.18
CA MET A 44 14.20 -2.18 -3.96
C MET A 44 15.56 -2.85 -4.09
N GLN A 45 16.48 -2.20 -4.78
CA GLN A 45 17.87 -2.65 -4.87
C GLN A 45 18.60 -2.48 -3.54
N GLU A 46 18.17 -1.55 -2.70
CA GLU A 46 18.77 -1.30 -1.40
C GLU A 46 17.81 -1.69 -0.25
N PRO A 47 18.29 -2.45 0.75
CA PRO A 47 17.50 -2.75 1.94
C PRO A 47 17.27 -1.48 2.76
N ASN A 48 16.01 -1.09 2.92
CA ASN A 48 15.59 0.03 3.76
C ASN A 48 15.00 -0.49 5.08
N ILE A 49 15.41 0.09 6.22
CA ILE A 49 14.91 -0.23 7.57
C ILE A 49 13.38 -0.14 7.65
N ASP A 50 12.77 0.86 7.01
CA ASP A 50 11.30 1.00 7.01
C ASP A 50 10.62 -0.15 6.26
N TYR A 51 11.22 -0.62 5.16
CA TYR A 51 10.73 -1.78 4.44
C TYR A 51 10.86 -3.06 5.29
N CYS A 52 11.96 -3.20 6.03
CA CYS A 52 12.14 -4.30 6.97
C CYS A 52 11.06 -4.31 8.05
N PHE A 53 10.75 -3.18 8.67
CA PHE A 53 9.64 -3.07 9.64
C PHE A 53 8.28 -3.35 8.99
N GLN A 54 8.04 -2.88 7.78
CA GLN A 54 6.81 -3.18 7.04
C GLN A 54 6.67 -4.68 6.76
N ARG A 55 7.78 -5.37 6.47
CA ARG A 55 7.81 -6.83 6.29
C ARG A 55 7.56 -7.56 7.61
N LEU A 56 8.22 -7.14 8.69
CA LEU A 56 8.02 -7.70 10.03
C LEU A 56 6.55 -7.55 10.48
N HIS A 57 5.94 -6.40 10.25
CA HIS A 57 4.52 -6.17 10.59
C HIS A 57 3.57 -7.17 9.93
N LYS A 58 3.92 -7.68 8.75
CA LYS A 58 3.16 -8.73 8.04
C LYS A 58 3.48 -10.15 8.51
N MET A 59 4.69 -10.40 9.00
CA MET A 59 5.18 -11.76 9.32
C MET A 59 5.02 -12.13 10.80
N ILE A 60 4.99 -11.14 11.70
CA ILE A 60 4.87 -11.37 13.14
C ILE A 60 3.43 -11.80 13.49
N PRO A 61 3.23 -12.93 14.21
CA PRO A 61 1.94 -13.34 14.72
C PRO A 61 1.36 -12.31 15.70
N LYS A 62 0.03 -12.10 15.65
CA LYS A 62 -0.69 -11.26 16.61
C LYS A 62 -1.41 -12.12 17.65
N HIS A 63 -1.39 -11.68 18.90
CA HIS A 63 -2.06 -12.32 20.04
C HIS A 63 -3.33 -11.55 20.45
N PRO A 64 -4.25 -12.18 21.20
CA PRO A 64 -5.39 -11.48 21.78
C PRO A 64 -4.94 -10.28 22.63
N GLY A 65 -5.45 -9.08 22.34
CA GLY A 65 -5.08 -7.84 23.02
C GLY A 65 -4.03 -6.99 22.30
N ASP A 66 -3.39 -7.50 21.25
CA ASP A 66 -2.45 -6.71 20.45
C ASP A 66 -3.15 -5.59 19.66
N PRO A 67 -2.51 -4.42 19.51
CA PRO A 67 -3.05 -3.32 18.70
C PRO A 67 -3.11 -3.67 17.21
N GLU A 68 -3.99 -2.98 16.46
CA GLU A 68 -4.10 -3.13 15.00
C GLU A 68 -2.74 -2.92 14.31
N ARG A 69 -1.92 -2.02 14.87
CA ARG A 69 -0.52 -1.83 14.49
C ARG A 69 0.41 -2.03 15.69
N LEU A 70 1.24 -3.07 15.64
CA LEU A 70 2.36 -3.25 16.57
C LEU A 70 3.31 -2.05 16.49
N SER A 71 3.75 -1.55 17.65
CA SER A 71 4.68 -0.43 17.74
C SER A 71 6.07 -0.81 17.21
N LYS A 72 6.80 0.18 16.68
CA LYS A 72 8.22 0.01 16.30
C LYS A 72 9.17 0.07 17.51
N VAL A 73 8.66 0.46 18.67
CA VAL A 73 9.42 0.66 19.91
C VAL A 73 8.69 -0.12 21.00
N ALA A 74 9.45 -0.92 21.76
CA ALA A 74 8.96 -1.60 22.95
C ALA A 74 8.83 -0.62 24.13
#